data_AF-A0A2G4TZX1-F1
#
_entry.id   AF-A0A2G4TZX1-F1
#
_cell.length_a   1.000
_cell.length_b   1.000
_cell.length_c   1.000
_cell.angle_alpha   90.00
_cell.angle_beta   90.00
_cell.angle_gamma   90.00
#
_symmetry.space_group_name_H-M   'P 1'
#
loop_
_entity.id
_entity.type
_entity.pdbx_description
1 polymer ?
#
loop_
_entity_poly.entity_id
_entity_poly.type
_entity_poly.pdbx_seq_one_letter_code
_entity_poly.pdbx_strand_id
1 'polypeptide(L)'
;MNENDPIQYMLIDLQGRYNKLYSDFGKLKDYQQQIELLKERANNDISAREILYRLDAAFPNGLAQEKTKMAGCISQMAIQFKQLETQLKNINSSENL
;
A
#
# COMPACT_ATOMS: atom_id res chain seq x y z
N MET A 1 -7.76 3.61 34.87
CA MET A 1 -7.39 3.12 33.53
C MET A 1 -8.33 3.82 32.57
N ASN A 2 -7.82 4.79 31.79
CA ASN A 2 -8.61 5.38 30.70
C ASN A 2 -8.93 4.25 29.75
N GLU A 3 -10.22 4.00 29.54
CA GLU A 3 -10.70 3.22 28.42
C GLU A 3 -10.01 3.76 27.17
N ASN A 4 -9.30 2.89 26.44
CA ASN A 4 -8.60 3.26 25.21
C ASN A 4 -9.55 4.05 24.32
N ASP A 5 -9.32 5.36 24.21
CA ASP A 5 -10.12 6.26 23.39
C ASP A 5 -10.18 5.67 21.98
N PRO A 6 -11.37 5.30 21.46
CA PRO A 6 -11.54 4.71 20.14
C PRO A 6 -10.80 5.47 19.04
N ILE A 7 -10.63 6.79 19.22
CA ILE A 7 -9.89 7.67 18.31
C ILE A 7 -8.39 7.36 18.32
N GLN A 8 -7.79 7.13 19.49
CA GLN A 8 -6.37 6.76 19.59
C GLN A 8 -6.10 5.40 18.91
N TYR A 9 -7.00 4.42 19.08
CA TYR A 9 -6.88 3.14 18.40
C TYR A 9 -6.97 3.29 16.87
N MET A 10 -7.92 4.08 16.38
CA MET A 10 -8.06 4.36 14.94
C MET A 10 -6.83 5.07 14.36
N LEU A 11 -6.24 6.01 15.11
CA LEU A 11 -5.01 6.71 14.71
C LEU A 11 -3.81 5.77 14.62
N ILE A 12 -3.62 4.89 15.61
CA ILE A 12 -2.53 3.90 15.61
C ILE A 12 -2.69 2.91 14.45
N ASP A 13 -3.92 2.42 14.20
CA ASP A 13 -4.22 1.52 13.07
C ASP A 13 -3.94 2.21 11.73
N LEU A 14 -4.37 3.46 11.55
CA LEU A 14 -4.11 4.26 10.35
C LEU A 14 -2.61 4.45 10.10
N GLN A 15 -1.85 4.81 11.14
CA GLN A 15 -0.40 4.98 11.04
C GLN A 15 0.29 3.66 10.65
N GLY A 16 -0.14 2.54 11.24
CA GLY A 16 0.37 1.21 10.89
C GLY A 16 0.12 0.84 9.42
N ARG A 17 -1.11 1.07 8.93
CA ARG A 17 -1.49 0.82 7.54
C ARG A 17 -0.72 1.70 6.56
N TYR A 18 -0.55 2.98 6.89
CA TYR A 18 0.24 3.91 6.10
C TYR A 18 1.71 3.46 5.98
N ASN A 19 2.35 3.12 7.10
CA ASN A 19 3.74 2.66 7.11
C ASN A 19 3.93 1.38 6.29
N LYS A 20 2.98 0.45 6.39
CA LYS A 20 2.99 -0.78 5.59
C LYS A 20 2.85 -0.47 4.10
N LEU A 21 1.88 0.37 3.72
CA LEU A 21 1.69 0.77 2.33
C LEU A 21 2.94 1.45 1.75
N TYR A 22 3.57 2.33 2.53
CA TYR A 22 4.81 3.00 2.12
C TYR A 22 5.96 2.01 1.90
N SER A 23 6.12 1.03 2.79
CA SER A 23 7.12 -0.03 2.63
C SER A 23 6.86 -0.92 1.41
N ASP A 24 5.61 -1.33 1.21
CA ASP A 24 5.21 -2.17 0.07
C ASP A 24 5.40 -1.45 -1.26
N PHE A 25 5.15 -0.13 -1.30
CA PHE A 25 5.41 0.71 -2.46
C PHE A 25 6.90 0.81 -2.79
N GLY A 26 7.75 0.95 -1.77
CA GLY A 26 9.22 0.93 -1.94
C GLY A 26 9.70 -0.37 -2.60
N LYS A 27 9.25 -1.52 -2.09
CA LYS A 27 9.61 -2.83 -2.66
C LYS A 27 9.14 -2.99 -4.10
N LEU A 28 7.94 -2.52 -4.44
CA LEU A 28 7.45 -2.55 -5.83
C LEU A 28 8.35 -1.75 -6.78
N LYS A 29 8.85 -0.60 -6.34
CA LYS A 29 9.80 0.19 -7.13
C LYS A 29 11.11 -0.56 -7.37
N ASP A 30 11.63 -1.21 -6.34
CA ASP A 30 12.86 -2.02 -6.44
C ASP A 30 12.66 -3.20 -7.40
N TYR A 31 11.53 -3.91 -7.30
CA TYR A 31 11.19 -4.99 -8.23
C TYR A 31 11.05 -4.49 -9.67
N GLN A 32 10.39 -3.35 -9.89
CA GLN A 32 10.29 -2.77 -11.22
C GLN A 32 11.67 -2.45 -11.80
N GLN A 33 12.57 -1.88 -11.00
CA GLN A 33 13.93 -1.59 -11.44
C GLN A 33 14.71 -2.87 -11.80
N GLN A 34 14.59 -3.92 -10.99
CA GLN A 34 15.23 -5.21 -11.28
C GLN A 34 14.70 -5.84 -12.57
N ILE A 35 13.39 -5.73 -12.84
CA ILE A 35 12.78 -6.21 -14.08
C ILE A 35 13.33 -5.46 -15.29
N GLU A 36 13.46 -4.13 -15.22
CA GLU A 36 14.04 -3.35 -16.32
C GLU A 36 15.50 -3.74 -16.59
N LEU A 37 16.31 -3.92 -15.55
CA LEU A 37 17.69 -4.42 -15.70
C LEU A 37 17.75 -5.81 -16.32
N LEU A 38 16.81 -6.70 -15.97
CA LEU A 38 16.71 -8.03 -16.59
C LEU A 38 16.34 -7.91 -18.08
N LYS A 39 15.41 -7.02 -18.45
CA LYS A 39 15.03 -6.78 -19.86
C LYS A 39 16.20 -6.26 -20.68
N GLU A 40 16.97 -5.31 -20.15
CA GLU A 40 18.16 -4.79 -20.83
C GLU A 40 19.19 -5.89 -21.10
N ARG A 41 19.41 -6.78 -20.14
CA ARG A 41 20.39 -7.88 -20.24
C ARG A 41 19.89 -9.06 -21.06
N ALA A 42 18.58 -9.26 -21.16
CA ALA A 42 17.98 -10.41 -21.83
C ALA A 42 18.43 -10.56 -23.29
N ASN A 43 18.87 -9.51 -23.98
CA ASN A 43 19.39 -9.64 -25.34
C ASN A 43 20.64 -10.53 -25.44
N ASN A 44 21.46 -10.57 -24.39
CA ASN A 44 22.75 -11.28 -24.40
C ASN A 44 22.89 -12.31 -23.26
N ASP A 45 21.93 -12.37 -22.33
CA ASP A 45 21.94 -13.28 -21.17
C ASP A 45 20.72 -14.21 -21.19
N ILE A 46 20.98 -15.51 -21.40
CA ILE A 46 19.96 -16.56 -21.42
C ILE A 46 19.30 -16.71 -20.04
N SER A 47 20.08 -16.57 -18.96
CA SER A 47 19.55 -16.65 -17.60
C SER A 47 18.57 -15.52 -17.33
N ALA A 48 18.86 -14.31 -17.81
CA ALA A 48 17.95 -13.17 -17.70
C ALA A 48 16.63 -13.42 -18.45
N ARG A 49 16.68 -14.05 -19.65
CA ARG A 49 15.46 -14.45 -20.37
C ARG A 49 14.64 -15.47 -19.61
N GLU A 50 15.28 -16.50 -19.04
CA GLU A 50 14.58 -17.53 -18.27
C GLU A 50 13.89 -16.94 -17.04
N ILE A 51 14.54 -16.01 -16.34
CA ILE A 51 13.96 -15.32 -15.19
C ILE A 51 12.74 -14.49 -15.63
N LEU A 52 12.84 -13.74 -16.72
CA LEU A 52 11.70 -12.99 -17.26
C LEU A 52 10.55 -13.90 -17.69
N TYR A 53 10.84 -15.04 -18.31
CA TYR A 53 9.82 -16.03 -18.70
C TYR A 53 9.10 -16.62 -17.48
N ARG A 54 9.85 -16.96 -16.41
CA ARG A 54 9.25 -17.45 -15.16
C ARG A 54 8.44 -16.37 -14.46
N LEU A 55 8.88 -15.12 -14.52
CA LEU A 55 8.16 -13.98 -13.97
C LEU A 55 6.84 -13.76 -14.71
N ASP A 56 6.85 -13.81 -16.04
CA ASP A 56 5.66 -13.70 -16.88
C ASP A 56 4.68 -14.85 -16.62
N ALA A 57 5.18 -16.08 -16.46
CA ALA A 57 4.35 -17.23 -16.10
C ALA A 57 3.72 -17.13 -14.70
N ALA A 58 4.45 -16.59 -13.71
CA ALA A 58 3.94 -16.40 -12.36
C ALA A 58 2.99 -15.20 -12.24
N PHE A 59 3.20 -14.17 -13.06
CA PHE A 59 2.43 -12.94 -13.09
C PHE A 59 1.99 -12.63 -14.54
N PRO A 60 1.07 -13.41 -15.12
CA PRO A 60 0.70 -13.29 -16.53
C PRO A 60 0.00 -11.97 -16.88
N ASN A 61 -0.56 -11.29 -15.88
CA ASN A 61 -1.11 -9.94 -16.00
C ASN A 61 -0.18 -8.87 -15.42
N GLY A 62 1.10 -9.21 -15.24
CA GLY A 62 2.07 -8.42 -14.49
C GLY A 62 1.57 -8.08 -13.08
N LEU A 63 1.84 -6.84 -12.66
CA LEU A 63 1.48 -6.32 -11.34
C LEU A 63 0.11 -5.61 -11.32
N ALA A 64 -0.76 -5.88 -12.29
CA ALA A 64 -2.05 -5.19 -12.41
C ALA A 64 -2.95 -5.43 -11.18
N GLN A 65 -3.01 -6.68 -10.70
CA GLN A 65 -3.82 -7.05 -9.54
C GLN A 65 -3.30 -6.40 -8.26
N GLU A 66 -1.98 -6.34 -8.10
CA GLU A 66 -1.29 -5.71 -6.96
C GLU A 66 -1.55 -4.21 -6.94
N LYS A 67 -1.50 -3.55 -8.11
CA LYS A 67 -1.88 -2.13 -8.26
C LYS A 67 -3.34 -1.88 -7.86
N THR A 68 -4.27 -2.75 -8.27
CA THR A 68 -5.68 -2.64 -7.86
C THR A 68 -5.86 -2.81 -6.36
N LYS A 69 -5.20 -3.79 -5.74
CA LYS A 69 -5.22 -3.99 -4.27
C LYS A 69 -4.69 -2.75 -3.54
N MET A 70 -3.62 -2.15 -4.07
CA MET A 70 -3.01 -0.94 -3.50
C MET A 70 -3.95 0.27 -3.58
N ALA A 71 -4.60 0.47 -4.74
CA ALA A 71 -5.61 1.51 -4.92
C ALA A 71 -6.83 1.33 -3.99
N GLY A 72 -7.25 0.07 -3.78
CA GLY A 72 -8.31 -0.26 -2.80
C GLY A 72 -7.90 0.09 -1.37
N CYS A 73 -6.66 -0.19 -0.97
CA CYS A 73 -6.14 0.14 0.34
C CYS A 73 -6.09 1.67 0.57
N ILE A 74 -5.64 2.43 -0.44
CA ILE A 74 -5.64 3.90 -0.41
C ILE A 74 -7.06 4.45 -0.26
N SER A 75 -8.01 3.91 -1.03
CA SER A 75 -9.42 4.31 -0.95
C SER A 75 -10.01 4.06 0.43
N GLN A 76 -9.69 2.91 1.05
CA GLN A 76 -10.11 2.58 2.41
C GLN A 76 -9.51 3.55 3.44
N MET A 77 -8.22 3.88 3.32
CA MET A 77 -7.59 4.88 4.20
C MET A 77 -8.27 6.24 4.07
N ALA A 78 -8.62 6.68 2.85
CA ALA A 78 -9.33 7.94 2.65
C ALA A 78 -10.70 7.98 3.36
N ILE A 79 -11.43 6.85 3.36
CA ILE A 79 -12.69 6.72 4.11
C ILE A 79 -12.44 6.81 5.61
N GLN A 80 -11.44 6.08 6.12
CA GLN A 80 -11.09 6.09 7.54
C GLN A 80 -10.66 7.48 8.02
N PHE A 81 -9.93 8.26 7.21
CA PHE A 81 -9.58 9.65 7.54
C PHE A 81 -10.82 10.56 7.65
N LYS A 82 -11.79 10.43 6.73
CA LYS A 82 -13.05 11.21 6.80
C LYS A 82 -13.88 10.86 8.04
N GLN A 83 -13.89 9.59 8.43
CA GLN A 83 -14.57 9.14 9.64
C GLN A 83 -13.93 9.75 10.89
N LEU A 84 -12.59 9.73 10.95
CA LEU A 84 -11.83 10.37 12.02
C LEU A 84 -12.10 11.88 12.09
N GLU A 85 -12.08 12.59 10.96
CA GLU A 85 -12.38 14.02 10.88
C GLU A 85 -13.79 14.33 11.43
N THR A 86 -14.77 13.49 11.10
CA THR A 86 -16.15 13.62 11.58
C THR A 86 -16.25 13.40 13.09
N GLN A 87 -15.57 12.37 13.62
CA GLN A 87 -15.55 12.09 15.06
C GLN A 87 -14.94 13.25 15.85
N LEU A 88 -13.82 13.81 15.37
CA LEU A 88 -13.17 14.96 16.01
C LEU A 88 -14.07 16.21 16.01
N LYS A 89 -14.76 16.49 14.91
CA LYS A 89 -15.73 17.60 14.82
C LYS A 89 -16.89 17.43 15.81
N ASN A 90 -17.38 16.21 15.99
CA ASN A 90 -18.48 15.93 16.90
C ASN A 90 -18.07 16.10 18.37
N ILE A 91 -16.83 15.76 18.74
CA ILE A 91 -16.30 15.99 20.09
C ILE A 91 -16.26 17.49 20.40
N ASN A 92 -15.67 18.30 19.51
CA ASN A 92 -15.62 19.75 19.68
C ASN A 92 -17.01 20.41 19.72
N SER A 93 -18.02 19.79 19.12
CA SER A 93 -19.41 20.28 19.13
C SER A 93 -20.15 19.92 20.42
N SER A 94 -19.72 18.88 21.13
CA SER A 94 -20.36 18.36 22.34
C SER A 94 -19.81 19.01 23.62
N GLU A 95 -18.61 19.57 23.59
CA GLU A 95 -18.00 20.31 24.72
C GLU A 95 -18.46 21.78 24.81
N ASN A 96 -19.23 22.29 23.84
CA ASN A 96 -19.73 23.67 23.78
C ASN A 96 -21.23 23.82 24.11
N LEU A 97 -21.84 22.81 24.75
CA LEU A 97 -23.22 22.80 25.25
C LEU A 97 -23.22 22.58 26.77
#